data_AF-A0A820QTC4-F1
#
_entry.id   AF-A0A820QTC4-F1
#
_cell.length_a   1.000
_cell.length_b   1.000
_cell.length_c   1.000
_cell.angle_alpha   90.00
_cell.angle_beta   90.00
_cell.angle_gamma   90.00
#
_symmetry.space_group_name_H-M   'P 1'
#
loop_
_entity.id
_entity.type
_entity.pdbx_description
1 polymer ?
#
loop_
_entity_poly.entity_id
_entity_poly.type
_entity_poly.pdbx_seq_one_letter_code
_entity_poly.pdbx_strand_id
1 'polypeptide(L)'
;VSDQLLCRLLLNKSYLYFNIFILVKTLSLSELIYFIDLSLTKCNQLSDQLDASSTSSCSNEYSRSLIISLLKHYASYHPKDWHKYEYWNGSETYIKNLIAHHSNRFTLMLVCWKGCSSPIHNHAGSDC
;
A
#
# COMPACT_ATOMS: atom_id res chain seq x y z
N VAL A 1 1.99 16.46 13.44
CA VAL A 1 3.06 16.76 12.44
C VAL A 1 2.35 17.25 11.18
N SER A 2 2.71 18.42 10.62
CA SER A 2 2.00 18.93 9.45
C SER A 2 2.26 18.07 8.21
N ASP A 3 1.26 17.91 7.34
CA ASP A 3 1.33 17.11 6.11
C ASP A 3 2.54 17.47 5.22
N GLN A 4 2.99 18.73 5.29
CA GLN A 4 4.16 19.21 4.57
C GLN A 4 5.49 18.65 5.08
N LEU A 5 5.67 18.49 6.40
CA LEU A 5 6.91 17.93 6.97
C LEU A 5 7.03 16.44 6.63
N LEU A 6 5.91 15.74 6.69
CA LEU A 6 5.77 14.33 6.39
C LEU A 6 6.03 14.06 4.90
N CYS A 7 5.48 14.89 4.01
CA CYS A 7 5.79 14.86 2.58
C CYS A 7 7.27 15.10 2.28
N ARG A 8 7.94 16.01 3.01
CA ARG A 8 9.38 16.29 2.81
C ARG A 8 10.27 15.13 3.26
N LEU A 9 9.88 14.42 4.32
CA LEU A 9 10.55 13.20 4.79
C LEU A 9 10.34 12.03 3.80
N LEU A 10 9.16 11.94 3.19
CA LEU A 10 8.82 10.91 2.21
C LEU A 10 9.45 11.10 0.81
N LEU A 11 9.96 12.28 0.49
CA LEU A 11 10.54 12.57 -0.84
C LEU A 11 12.07 12.62 -0.85
N ASN A 12 12.74 12.53 0.31
CA ASN A 12 14.20 12.59 0.39
C ASN A 12 14.79 11.17 0.54
N LYS A 13 15.33 10.61 -0.56
CA LYS A 13 15.81 9.22 -0.67
C LYS A 13 16.75 8.76 0.47
N SER A 14 17.60 9.65 0.99
CA SER A 14 18.58 9.32 2.05
C SER A 14 17.97 9.27 3.46
N TYR A 15 16.87 10.00 3.69
CA TYR A 15 16.17 10.04 4.99
C TYR A 15 14.99 9.07 5.06
N LEU A 16 14.55 8.57 3.90
CA LEU A 16 13.36 7.76 3.73
C LEU A 16 13.45 6.42 4.46
N TYR A 17 14.53 5.67 4.25
CA TYR A 17 14.68 4.34 4.85
C TYR A 17 14.75 4.40 6.38
N PHE A 18 15.55 5.31 6.94
CA PHE A 18 15.69 5.42 8.40
C PHE A 18 14.39 5.86 9.08
N ASN A 19 13.62 6.78 8.45
CA ASN A 19 12.37 7.26 9.03
C ASN A 19 11.19 6.31 8.81
N ILE A 20 11.11 5.57 7.71
CA ILE A 20 10.03 4.59 7.48
C ILE A 20 10.01 3.54 8.60
N PHE A 21 11.18 3.05 9.04
CA PHE A 21 11.23 2.05 10.12
C PHE A 21 10.67 2.56 11.45
N ILE A 22 10.97 3.80 11.82
CA ILE A 22 10.46 4.40 13.06
C ILE A 22 8.98 4.71 12.89
N LEU A 23 8.61 5.32 11.76
CA LEU A 23 7.25 5.72 11.45
C LEU A 23 6.31 4.51 11.51
N VAL A 24 6.62 3.44 10.78
CA VAL A 24 5.74 2.28 10.64
C VAL A 24 5.51 1.56 11.96
N LYS A 25 6.45 1.58 12.91
CA LYS A 25 6.26 0.98 14.24
C LYS A 25 5.15 1.62 15.06
N THR A 26 4.83 2.88 14.79
CA THR A 26 3.83 3.64 15.56
C THR A 26 2.56 3.93 14.77
N LEU A 27 2.54 3.62 13.48
CA LEU A 27 1.35 3.84 12.65
C LEU A 27 0.21 2.91 13.06
N SER A 28 -1.00 3.47 13.08
CA SER A 28 -2.25 2.74 13.00
C SER A 28 -2.59 2.34 11.56
N LEU A 29 -3.56 1.43 11.41
CA LEU A 29 -3.94 0.93 10.09
C LEU A 29 -4.58 2.03 9.23
N SER A 30 -5.37 2.91 9.84
CA SER A 30 -5.93 4.08 9.17
C SER A 30 -4.85 5.03 8.65
N GLU A 31 -3.77 5.23 9.41
CA GLU A 31 -2.66 6.08 8.97
C GLU A 31 -1.89 5.42 7.82
N LEU A 32 -1.62 4.11 7.90
CA LEU A 32 -1.02 3.37 6.77
C LEU A 32 -1.84 3.55 5.49
N ILE A 33 -3.16 3.35 5.57
CA ILE A 33 -4.07 3.50 4.43
C ILE A 33 -3.96 4.92 3.85
N TYR A 34 -3.96 5.94 4.71
CA TYR A 34 -3.76 7.33 4.30
C TYR A 34 -2.40 7.57 3.61
N PHE A 35 -1.32 6.96 4.11
CA PHE A 35 0.00 7.08 3.48
C PHE A 35 0.09 6.44 2.10
N ILE A 36 -0.53 5.27 1.92
CA ILE A 36 -0.62 4.62 0.61
C ILE A 36 -1.37 5.54 -0.36
N ASP A 37 -2.50 6.07 0.09
CA ASP A 37 -3.33 7.00 -0.68
C ASP A 37 -2.57 8.26 -1.11
N LEU A 38 -1.84 8.86 -0.18
CA LEU A 38 -1.01 10.04 -0.41
C LEU A 38 0.12 9.75 -1.41
N SER A 39 0.76 8.58 -1.29
CA SER A 39 1.86 8.16 -2.17
C SER A 39 1.38 8.00 -3.62
N LEU A 40 0.21 7.38 -3.81
CA LEU A 40 -0.42 7.23 -5.12
C LEU A 40 -0.87 8.58 -5.69
N THR A 41 -1.45 9.45 -4.87
CA THR A 41 -1.94 10.77 -5.31
C THR A 41 -0.81 11.68 -5.78
N LYS A 42 0.31 11.69 -5.05
CA LYS A 42 1.48 12.51 -5.41
C LYS A 42 2.12 12.05 -6.72
N CYS A 43 2.10 10.75 -6.98
CA CYS A 43 2.55 10.20 -8.24
C CYS A 43 1.71 10.71 -9.42
N ASN A 44 0.38 10.67 -9.29
CA ASN A 44 -0.52 11.13 -10.33
C ASN A 44 -0.35 12.63 -10.60
N GLN A 45 -0.23 13.46 -9.55
CA GLN A 45 0.01 14.89 -9.73
C GLN A 45 1.35 15.21 -10.41
N LEU A 46 2.40 14.43 -10.13
CA LEU A 46 3.71 14.60 -10.77
C LEU A 46 3.71 14.11 -12.22
N SER A 47 2.94 13.06 -12.55
CA SER A 47 2.78 12.62 -13.95
C SER A 47 1.98 13.61 -14.77
N ASP A 48 0.91 14.19 -14.20
CA ASP A 48 0.05 15.16 -14.89
C ASP A 48 0.76 16.48 -15.20
N GLN A 49 1.79 16.83 -14.42
CA GLN A 49 2.62 18.03 -14.63
C GLN A 49 3.79 17.81 -15.58
N LEU A 50 4.09 16.57 -15.98
CA LEU A 50 5.23 16.21 -16.81
C LEU A 50 4.77 15.46 -18.07
N ASP A 51 4.37 16.21 -19.10
CA ASP A 51 4.32 15.70 -20.47
C ASP A 51 5.75 15.38 -20.96
N ALA A 52 6.25 14.16 -20.69
CA ALA A 52 7.33 13.53 -21.45
C ALA A 52 7.41 12.03 -21.11
N SER A 53 7.29 11.22 -22.14
CA SER A 53 7.19 9.75 -22.22
C SER A 53 8.31 8.89 -21.59
N SER A 54 9.10 9.43 -20.66
CA SER A 54 10.20 8.73 -19.98
C SER A 54 10.26 8.95 -18.46
N THR A 55 9.59 9.96 -17.90
CA THR A 55 9.60 10.24 -16.45
C THR A 55 8.46 9.55 -15.68
N SER A 56 7.34 9.24 -16.35
CA SER A 56 6.17 8.59 -15.72
C SER A 56 6.44 7.17 -15.24
N SER A 57 7.32 6.42 -15.94
CA SER A 57 7.68 5.07 -15.52
C SER A 57 8.50 5.05 -14.23
N CYS A 58 9.43 6.01 -14.08
CA CYS A 58 10.31 6.14 -12.92
C CYS A 58 9.55 6.58 -11.66
N SER A 59 8.59 7.51 -11.80
CA SER A 59 7.72 7.92 -10.67
C SER A 59 6.85 6.76 -10.19
N ASN A 60 6.28 5.99 -11.12
CA ASN A 60 5.45 4.83 -10.79
C ASN A 60 6.26 3.72 -10.11
N GLU A 61 7.47 3.44 -10.61
CA GLU A 61 8.38 2.47 -9.99
C GLU A 61 8.78 2.89 -8.57
N TYR A 62 9.07 4.18 -8.36
CA TYR A 62 9.40 4.70 -7.03
C TYR A 62 8.23 4.54 -6.04
N SER A 63 7.02 4.97 -6.41
CA SER A 63 5.84 4.80 -5.54
C SER A 63 5.51 3.34 -5.28
N ARG A 64 5.68 2.45 -6.27
CA ARG A 64 5.53 1.01 -6.08
C ARG A 64 6.51 0.50 -5.02
N SER A 65 7.78 0.86 -5.12
CA SER A 65 8.82 0.43 -4.16
C SER A 65 8.52 0.92 -2.74
N LEU A 66 8.01 2.15 -2.60
CA LEU A 66 7.62 2.74 -1.33
C LEU A 66 6.42 2.00 -0.72
N ILE A 67 5.37 1.76 -1.51
CA ILE A 67 4.16 1.06 -1.06
C ILE A 67 4.48 -0.37 -0.63
N ILE A 68 5.29 -1.10 -1.41
CA ILE A 68 5.76 -2.45 -1.05
C ILE A 68 6.50 -2.41 0.30
N SER A 69 7.41 -1.45 0.48
CA SER A 69 8.17 -1.30 1.72
C SER A 69 7.25 -1.00 2.91
N LEU A 70 6.30 -0.07 2.76
CA LEU A 70 5.32 0.29 3.79
C LEU A 70 4.48 -0.91 4.21
N LEU A 71 3.86 -1.62 3.25
CA LEU A 71 3.02 -2.78 3.51
C LEU A 71 3.81 -3.90 4.21
N LYS A 72 5.00 -4.22 3.71
CA LYS A 72 5.87 -5.27 4.26
C LYS A 72 6.25 -4.98 5.72
N HIS A 73 6.70 -3.76 6.00
CA HIS A 73 7.11 -3.39 7.35
C HIS A 73 5.91 -3.31 8.30
N TYR A 74 4.78 -2.77 7.83
CA TYR A 74 3.59 -2.65 8.67
C TYR A 74 3.07 -4.03 9.08
N ALA A 75 2.92 -4.95 8.12
CA ALA A 75 2.48 -6.31 8.39
C ALA A 75 3.40 -7.04 9.38
N SER A 76 4.70 -6.72 9.36
CA SER A 76 5.69 -7.31 10.29
C SER A 76 5.58 -6.74 11.71
N TYR A 77 5.30 -5.45 11.87
CA TYR A 77 5.23 -4.80 13.18
C TYR A 77 3.85 -4.90 13.84
N HIS A 78 2.79 -4.97 13.06
CA HIS A 78 1.40 -4.97 13.53
C HIS A 78 0.64 -6.22 13.08
N PRO A 79 1.11 -7.43 13.44
CA PRO A 79 0.51 -8.67 12.94
C PRO A 79 -0.95 -8.86 13.38
N LYS A 80 -1.39 -8.14 14.43
CA LYS A 80 -2.73 -8.29 15.02
C LYS A 80 -3.79 -7.37 14.42
N ASP A 81 -3.40 -6.32 13.71
CA ASP A 81 -4.33 -5.29 13.23
C ASP A 81 -5.32 -5.82 12.19
N TRP A 82 -4.94 -6.93 11.55
CA TRP A 82 -5.72 -7.59 10.53
C TRP A 82 -6.81 -8.51 11.10
N HIS A 83 -6.70 -8.96 12.36
CA HIS A 83 -7.60 -9.98 12.94
C HIS A 83 -9.07 -9.59 12.88
N LYS A 84 -9.41 -8.31 13.03
CA LYS A 84 -10.80 -7.83 12.94
C LYS A 84 -11.42 -7.96 11.53
N TYR A 85 -10.60 -8.25 10.52
CA TYR A 85 -11.02 -8.52 9.14
C TYR A 85 -10.94 -10.01 8.78
N GLU A 86 -10.55 -10.89 9.70
CA GLU A 86 -10.45 -12.33 9.48
C GLU A 86 -11.82 -13.01 9.55
N TYR A 87 -12.64 -12.76 8.53
CA TYR A 87 -13.89 -13.51 8.37
C TYR A 87 -13.62 -14.82 7.65
N TRP A 88 -14.05 -15.89 8.29
CA TRP A 88 -13.95 -17.25 7.77
C TRP A 88 -15.35 -17.80 7.46
N ASN A 89 -15.50 -18.41 6.29
CA ASN A 89 -16.65 -19.17 5.84
C ASN A 89 -16.18 -20.62 5.68
N GLY A 90 -16.90 -21.55 6.27
CA GLY A 90 -16.52 -22.97 6.32
C GLY A 90 -16.46 -23.66 4.95
N SER A 91 -17.15 -23.12 3.94
CA SER A 91 -17.35 -23.72 2.61
C SER A 91 -16.29 -23.34 1.56
N GLU A 92 -15.57 -22.24 1.76
CA GLU A 92 -14.63 -21.69 0.77
C GLU A 92 -13.18 -22.11 1.05
N THR A 93 -12.38 -22.27 -0.01
CA THR A 93 -10.94 -22.62 0.08
C THR A 93 -10.06 -21.45 0.50
N TYR A 94 -10.47 -20.24 0.14
CA TYR A 94 -9.90 -18.98 0.61
C TYR A 94 -10.95 -17.88 0.54
N ILE A 95 -10.78 -16.82 1.32
CA ILE A 95 -11.72 -15.70 1.39
C ILE A 95 -10.95 -14.39 1.25
N LYS A 96 -11.53 -13.45 0.49
CA LYS A 96 -11.01 -12.09 0.34
C LYS A 96 -11.88 -11.15 1.17
N ASN A 97 -11.34 -10.65 2.26
CA ASN A 97 -12.01 -9.73 3.16
C ASN A 97 -11.60 -8.29 2.86
N LEU A 98 -12.54 -7.42 2.55
CA LEU A 98 -12.26 -6.02 2.26
C LEU A 98 -11.80 -5.28 3.52
N ILE A 99 -10.66 -4.60 3.45
CA ILE A 99 -10.16 -3.73 4.53
C ILE A 99 -10.47 -2.27 4.22
N ALA A 100 -10.13 -1.82 3.01
CA ALA A 100 -10.32 -0.46 2.56
C ALA A 100 -10.49 -0.39 1.04
N HIS A 101 -11.27 0.59 0.59
CA HIS A 101 -11.47 0.88 -0.82
C HIS A 101 -11.36 2.38 -1.06
N HIS A 102 -10.45 2.78 -1.94
CA HIS A 102 -10.26 4.16 -2.35
C HIS A 102 -10.53 4.23 -3.85
N SER A 103 -11.67 4.82 -4.23
CA SER A 103 -12.19 4.83 -5.60
C SER A 103 -11.11 5.20 -6.61
N ASN A 104 -10.97 4.34 -7.64
CA ASN A 104 -10.03 4.47 -8.76
C ASN A 104 -8.53 4.49 -8.39
N ARG A 105 -8.16 4.19 -7.13
CA ARG A 105 -6.75 4.21 -6.69
C ARG A 105 -6.28 2.84 -6.23
N PHE A 106 -6.90 2.28 -5.20
CA PHE A 106 -6.54 0.95 -4.72
C PHE A 106 -7.67 0.31 -3.93
N THR A 107 -7.57 -1.01 -3.79
CA THR A 107 -8.36 -1.80 -2.86
C THR A 107 -7.41 -2.59 -1.99
N LEU A 108 -7.55 -2.46 -0.66
CA LEU A 108 -6.79 -3.24 0.31
C LEU A 108 -7.70 -4.35 0.84
N MET A 109 -7.24 -5.59 0.78
CA MET A 109 -7.98 -6.76 1.22
C MET A 109 -7.07 -7.74 1.97
N LEU A 110 -7.64 -8.46 2.93
CA LEU A 110 -7.01 -9.58 3.62
C LEU A 110 -7.44 -10.88 2.94
N VAL A 111 -6.48 -11.70 2.53
CA VAL A 111 -6.76 -13.03 1.97
C VAL A 111 -6.51 -14.10 3.02
N CYS A 112 -7.57 -14.79 3.42
CA CYS A 112 -7.56 -15.84 4.44
C CYS A 112 -7.56 -17.21 3.75
N TRP A 113 -6.50 -18.01 3.93
CA TRP A 113 -6.31 -19.30 3.26
C TRP A 113 -6.62 -20.49 4.17
N LYS A 114 -7.42 -21.45 3.71
CA LYS A 114 -7.78 -22.68 4.46
C LYS A 114 -7.08 -23.92 3.89
N GLY A 115 -5.83 -23.78 3.45
CA GLY A 115 -5.01 -24.90 2.93
C GLY A 115 -5.09 -25.14 1.42
N CYS A 116 -5.30 -24.09 0.62
CA CYS A 116 -5.41 -24.16 -0.85
C CYS A 116 -4.64 -23.03 -1.54
N SER A 117 -4.57 -23.08 -2.87
CA SER A 117 -4.06 -22.03 -3.76
C SER A 117 -5.20 -21.43 -4.60
N SER A 118 -4.97 -20.26 -5.20
CA SER A 118 -5.91 -19.70 -6.17
C SER A 118 -5.75 -20.38 -7.53
N PRO A 119 -6.82 -20.45 -8.35
CA PRO A 119 -6.69 -20.72 -9.78
C PRO A 119 -5.75 -19.72 -10.46
N ILE A 120 -5.24 -20.07 -11.65
CA ILE A 120 -4.53 -19.13 -12.51
C ILE A 120 -5.49 -17.99 -12.88
N HIS A 121 -5.06 -16.75 -12.67
CA HIS A 121 -5.84 -15.56 -12.95
C HIS A 121 -4.93 -14.39 -13.33
N ASN A 122 -5.50 -13.36 -13.96
CA ASN A 122 -4.84 -12.09 -14.19
C ASN A 122 -5.33 -11.05 -13.17
N HIS A 123 -4.67 -9.89 -13.14
CA HIS A 123 -5.08 -8.73 -12.31
C HIS A 123 -5.71 -7.62 -13.15
N ALA A 124 -6.29 -7.98 -14.31
CA ALA A 124 -7.01 -7.07 -15.21
C ALA A 124 -6.27 -5.76 -15.55
N GLY A 125 -4.94 -5.80 -15.68
CA GLY A 125 -4.11 -4.63 -16.00
C GLY A 125 -3.82 -3.70 -14.80
N SER A 126 -4.20 -4.08 -13.58
CA SER A 126 -3.87 -3.36 -12.35
C SER A 126 -2.60 -3.92 -11.70
N ASP A 127 -1.91 -3.07 -10.95
CA ASP A 127 -0.85 -3.50 -10.03
C ASP A 127 -1.44 -4.26 -8.83
N CYS A 128 -0.72 -5.29 -8.38
CA CYS A 128 -1.05 -6.10 -7.21
C CYS A 128 0.22 -6.41 -6.40
#